data_AF-A0AAD7GCM3-F1
#
_entry.id   AF-A0AAD7GCM3-F1
#
_cell.length_a   1.000
_cell.length_b   1.000
_cell.length_c   1.000
_cell.angle_alpha   90.00
_cell.angle_beta   90.00
_cell.angle_gamma   90.00
#
_symmetry.space_group_name_H-M   'P 1'
#
loop_
_entity.id
_entity.type
_entity.pdbx_description
1 polymer ?
#
loop_
_entity_poly.entity_id
_entity_poly.type
_entity_poly.pdbx_seq_one_letter_code
_entity_poly.pdbx_strand_id
1 'polypeptide(L)'
;GKCIPADLHQEHYNRWLQDMSRRHGGEFDDPFFRKTISPNVEHFLRFKEEIETAFNLVRRSKTHTSPSQRPELQLLLSLFKEEEVHLFHEGRSMGHAAVNQFSRGCRQLEQGKLDAFISTTTCLGDFFEEINCKAPCGPGE
;
A
#
# COMPACT_ATOMS: atom_id res chain seq x y z
N GLY A 1 21.72 -13.61 -22.40
CA GLY A 1 22.42 -12.41 -21.91
C GLY A 1 21.66 -11.84 -20.74
N LYS A 2 22.33 -11.26 -19.75
CA LYS A 2 21.68 -10.54 -18.64
C LYS A 2 21.29 -9.15 -19.17
N CYS A 3 19.99 -8.87 -19.31
CA CYS A 3 19.51 -7.51 -19.59
C CYS A 3 19.69 -6.65 -18.33
N ILE A 4 20.43 -5.55 -18.46
CA ILE A 4 20.63 -4.57 -17.40
C ILE A 4 19.55 -3.49 -17.58
N PRO A 5 18.90 -2.97 -16.51
CA PRO A 5 17.81 -1.98 -16.64
C PRO A 5 18.14 -0.74 -17.48
N ALA A 6 19.41 -0.30 -17.50
CA ALA A 6 19.87 0.83 -18.32
C ALA A 6 19.87 0.51 -19.84
N ASP A 7 19.96 -0.77 -20.20
CA ASP A 7 19.94 -1.24 -21.59
C ASP A 7 18.54 -1.06 -22.22
N LEU A 8 17.48 -1.31 -21.43
CA LEU A 8 16.10 -1.13 -21.87
C LEU A 8 15.75 0.34 -22.16
N HIS A 9 16.31 1.27 -21.37
CA HIS A 9 16.09 2.70 -21.56
C HIS A 9 16.81 3.21 -22.82
N GLN A 10 18.05 2.78 -23.05
CA GLN A 10 18.76 3.08 -24.29
C GLN A 10 18.06 2.46 -25.51
N GLU A 11 17.60 1.21 -25.42
CA GLU A 11 16.83 0.57 -26.50
C GLU A 11 15.53 1.32 -26.80
N HIS A 12 14.84 1.81 -25.77
CA HIS A 12 13.63 2.63 -25.93
C HIS A 12 13.90 3.91 -26.73
N TYR A 13 14.96 4.65 -26.39
CA TYR A 13 15.37 5.85 -27.11
C TYR A 13 15.85 5.56 -28.53
N ASN A 14 16.62 4.49 -28.72
CA ASN A 14 17.08 4.06 -30.04
C ASN A 14 15.91 3.71 -30.96
N ARG A 15 14.88 3.04 -30.44
CA ARG A 15 13.65 2.75 -31.20
C ARG A 15 12.95 4.03 -31.64
N TRP A 16 12.83 5.01 -30.76
CA TRP A 16 12.19 6.29 -31.10
C TRP A 16 12.97 7.08 -32.16
N LEU A 17 14.28 7.15 -32.03
CA LEU A 17 15.15 7.80 -33.00
C LEU A 17 15.07 7.14 -34.39
N GLN A 18 15.03 5.80 -34.46
CA GLN A 18 14.85 5.07 -35.73
C GLN A 18 13.49 5.38 -36.37
N ASP A 19 12.42 5.47 -35.58
CA ASP A 19 11.10 5.81 -36.09
C ASP A 19 11.05 7.25 -36.63
N MET A 20 11.75 8.19 -35.98
CA MET A 20 11.87 9.57 -36.47
C MET A 20 12.68 9.66 -37.75
N SER A 21 13.85 9.01 -37.84
CA SER A 21 14.70 9.07 -39.03
C SER A 21 13.99 8.50 -40.25
N ARG A 22 13.27 7.38 -40.09
CA ARG A 22 12.39 6.79 -41.12
C ARG A 22 11.33 7.77 -41.62
N ARG A 23 10.68 8.53 -40.73
CA ARG A 23 9.65 9.52 -41.10
C ARG A 23 10.23 10.76 -41.76
N HIS A 24 11.42 11.17 -41.34
CA HIS A 24 12.15 12.30 -41.92
C HIS A 24 12.74 11.97 -43.30
N GLY A 25 12.87 10.68 -43.65
CA GLY A 25 13.53 10.23 -44.88
C GLY A 25 15.06 10.36 -44.83
N GLY A 26 15.63 10.50 -43.64
CA GLY A 26 17.07 10.58 -43.41
C GLY A 26 17.65 9.26 -42.88
N GLU A 27 18.98 9.16 -42.90
CA GLU A 27 19.68 8.05 -42.27
C GLU A 27 19.80 8.26 -40.75
N PHE A 28 19.82 7.17 -39.99
CA PHE A 28 19.95 7.24 -38.53
C PHE A 28 21.26 7.91 -38.08
N ASP A 29 22.34 7.70 -38.84
CA ASP A 29 23.69 8.24 -38.58
C ASP A 29 23.92 9.66 -39.12
N ASP A 30 22.88 10.32 -39.62
CA ASP A 30 22.97 11.71 -40.08
C ASP A 30 23.54 12.61 -38.97
N PRO A 31 24.54 13.47 -39.28
CA PRO A 31 25.09 14.45 -38.35
C PRO A 31 24.03 15.21 -37.53
N PHE A 32 22.87 15.52 -38.11
CA PHE A 32 21.78 16.20 -37.41
C PHE A 32 21.16 15.32 -36.31
N PHE A 33 20.83 14.07 -36.63
CA PHE A 33 20.26 13.14 -35.65
C PHE A 33 21.25 12.84 -34.53
N ARG A 34 22.52 12.62 -34.88
CA ARG A 34 23.56 12.31 -33.89
C ARG A 34 23.86 13.49 -32.97
N LYS A 35 24.02 14.70 -33.49
CA LYS A 35 24.48 15.87 -32.70
C LYS A 35 23.36 16.69 -32.07
N THR A 36 22.17 16.69 -32.66
CA THR A 36 21.09 17.60 -32.26
C THR A 36 19.92 16.86 -31.63
N ILE A 37 19.45 15.78 -32.26
CA ILE A 37 18.26 15.06 -31.79
C ILE A 37 18.61 14.08 -30.67
N SER A 38 19.64 13.23 -30.85
CA SER A 38 19.98 12.15 -29.92
C SER A 38 20.25 12.61 -28.48
N PRO A 39 20.99 13.70 -28.23
CA PRO A 39 21.26 14.14 -26.85
C PRO A 39 20.01 14.69 -26.15
N ASN A 40 19.00 15.10 -26.93
CA ASN A 40 17.81 15.80 -26.45
C ASN A 40 16.53 14.94 -26.56
N VAL A 41 16.65 13.64 -26.88
CA VAL A 41 15.52 12.72 -27.09
C VAL A 41 14.52 12.75 -25.95
N GLU A 42 15.00 12.75 -24.71
CA GLU A 42 14.15 12.77 -23.52
C GLU A 42 13.25 14.01 -23.49
N HIS A 43 13.83 15.18 -23.77
CA HIS A 43 13.10 16.44 -23.79
C HIS A 43 12.06 16.48 -24.90
N PHE A 44 12.39 15.96 -26.09
CA PHE A 44 11.42 15.90 -27.19
C PHE A 44 10.27 14.93 -26.91
N LEU A 45 10.55 13.78 -26.29
CA LEU A 45 9.53 12.84 -25.87
C LEU A 45 8.56 13.47 -24.86
N ARG A 46 9.09 14.12 -23.83
CA ARG A 46 8.28 14.81 -22.82
C ARG A 46 7.47 15.96 -23.44
N PHE A 47 8.09 16.77 -24.29
CA PHE A 47 7.40 17.86 -24.98
C PHE A 47 6.24 17.37 -25.84
N LYS A 48 6.38 16.19 -26.48
CA LYS A 48 5.30 15.55 -27.23
C LYS A 48 4.10 15.24 -26.33
N GLU A 49 4.36 14.68 -25.14
CA GLU A 49 3.32 14.35 -24.16
C GLU A 49 2.65 15.61 -23.58
N GLU A 50 3.45 16.65 -23.30
CA GLU A 50 2.97 17.95 -22.83
C GLU A 50 2.01 18.61 -23.84
N ILE A 51 2.37 18.60 -25.14
CA ILE A 51 1.50 19.09 -26.22
C ILE A 51 0.22 18.24 -26.32
N GLU A 52 0.34 16.91 -26.35
CA GLU A 52 -0.83 16.03 -26.44
C GLU A 52 -1.79 16.27 -25.26
N THR A 53 -1.24 16.55 -24.08
CA THR A 53 -2.02 16.90 -22.88
C THR A 53 -2.68 18.27 -23.00
N ALA A 54 -1.93 19.30 -23.42
CA ALA A 54 -2.45 20.66 -23.57
C ALA A 54 -3.63 20.75 -24.55
N PHE A 55 -3.60 19.95 -25.62
CA PHE A 55 -4.67 19.90 -26.62
C PHE A 55 -5.72 18.82 -26.36
N ASN A 56 -5.69 18.14 -25.21
CA ASN A 56 -6.57 17.00 -24.88
C ASN A 56 -6.57 15.90 -25.97
N LEU A 57 -5.45 15.76 -26.68
CA LEU A 57 -5.20 14.71 -27.68
C LEU A 57 -4.63 13.44 -27.03
N VAL A 58 -4.55 13.40 -25.70
CA VAL A 58 -4.13 12.22 -24.94
C VAL A 58 -4.89 11.01 -25.47
N ARG A 59 -4.14 9.98 -25.86
CA ARG A 59 -4.69 8.74 -26.36
C ARG A 59 -5.68 8.20 -25.33
N ARG A 60 -6.98 8.15 -25.68
CA ARG A 60 -7.98 7.49 -24.84
C ARG A 60 -7.48 6.08 -24.53
N SER A 61 -7.40 5.75 -23.26
CA SER A 61 -6.96 4.42 -22.88
C SER A 61 -7.89 3.40 -23.53
N LYS A 62 -7.31 2.35 -24.11
CA LYS A 62 -8.08 1.18 -24.55
C LYS A 62 -8.40 0.26 -23.38
N THR A 63 -8.04 0.67 -22.17
CA THR A 63 -8.29 -0.08 -20.95
C THR A 63 -9.79 -0.05 -20.71
N HIS A 64 -10.43 -1.20 -20.89
CA HIS A 64 -11.80 -1.37 -20.45
C HIS A 64 -11.85 -1.05 -18.97
N THR A 65 -12.49 0.06 -18.61
CA THR A 65 -12.85 0.29 -17.21
C THR A 65 -13.75 -0.87 -16.82
N SER A 66 -13.35 -1.63 -15.80
CA SER A 66 -14.16 -2.74 -15.30
C SER A 66 -15.59 -2.25 -15.03
N PRO A 67 -16.63 -3.06 -15.32
CA PRO A 67 -18.01 -2.69 -15.00
C PRO A 67 -18.12 -2.26 -13.54
N SER A 68 -18.92 -1.22 -13.28
CA SER A 68 -19.12 -0.71 -11.93
C SER A 68 -19.73 -1.80 -11.05
N GLN A 69 -18.98 -2.29 -10.06
CA GLN A 69 -19.43 -3.31 -9.09
C GLN A 69 -20.30 -2.74 -7.95
N ARG A 70 -20.80 -1.51 -8.10
CA ARG A 70 -21.62 -0.82 -7.10
C ARG A 70 -22.89 -1.58 -6.72
N PRO A 71 -23.70 -2.14 -7.64
CA PRO A 71 -24.92 -2.84 -7.25
C PRO A 71 -24.62 -4.14 -6.49
N GLU A 72 -23.57 -4.87 -6.87
CA GLU A 72 -23.12 -6.08 -6.18
C GLU A 72 -22.65 -5.76 -4.76
N LEU A 73 -21.88 -4.68 -4.59
CA LEU A 73 -21.45 -4.22 -3.27
C LEU A 73 -22.62 -3.76 -2.40
N GLN A 74 -23.63 -3.10 -2.97
CA GLN A 74 -24.83 -2.71 -2.22
C GLN A 74 -25.62 -3.93 -1.73
N LEU A 75 -25.79 -4.94 -2.59
CA LEU A 75 -26.46 -6.19 -2.22
C LEU A 75 -25.70 -6.95 -1.14
N LEU A 76 -24.37 -6.98 -1.22
CA LEU A 76 -23.54 -7.62 -0.18
C LEU A 76 -23.67 -6.89 1.17
N LEU A 77 -23.68 -5.55 1.15
CA LEU A 77 -23.85 -4.76 2.36
C LEU A 77 -25.24 -4.92 2.98
N SER A 78 -26.30 -5.04 2.18
CA SER A 78 -27.64 -5.34 2.70
C SER A 78 -27.68 -6.72 3.35
N LEU A 79 -27.09 -7.73 2.71
CA LEU A 79 -26.97 -9.09 3.28
C LEU A 79 -26.19 -9.08 4.61
N PHE A 80 -25.05 -8.39 4.68
CA PHE A 80 -24.28 -8.30 5.94
C PHE A 80 -25.03 -7.59 7.07
N LYS A 81 -25.92 -6.66 6.72
CA LYS A 81 -26.76 -5.97 7.68
C LYS A 81 -27.92 -6.86 8.15
N GLU A 82 -28.61 -7.51 7.23
CA GLU A 82 -29.72 -8.43 7.53
C GLU A 82 -29.25 -9.64 8.32
N GLU A 83 -28.12 -10.20 7.91
CA GLU A 83 -27.50 -11.30 8.62
C GLU A 83 -26.73 -10.82 9.85
N GLU A 84 -26.60 -9.52 10.15
CA GLU A 84 -25.88 -9.04 11.34
C GLU A 84 -24.53 -9.75 11.58
N VAL A 85 -23.77 -10.03 10.51
CA VAL A 85 -22.53 -10.85 10.57
C VAL A 85 -21.46 -10.23 11.48
N HIS A 86 -21.59 -8.92 11.72
CA HIS A 86 -20.76 -8.13 12.60
C HIS A 86 -21.09 -8.31 14.10
N LEU A 87 -22.21 -8.93 14.44
CA LEU A 87 -22.62 -9.24 15.81
C LEU A 87 -22.44 -10.73 16.09
N PHE A 88 -22.02 -11.03 17.31
CA PHE A 88 -22.05 -12.39 17.81
C PHE A 88 -23.48 -12.78 18.18
N HIS A 89 -23.99 -13.83 17.56
CA HIS A 89 -25.31 -14.41 17.86
C HIS A 89 -25.17 -15.81 18.44
N GLU A 90 -25.70 -16.03 19.64
CA GLU A 90 -25.71 -17.33 20.29
C GLU A 90 -26.57 -18.31 19.48
N GLY A 91 -26.00 -19.44 19.07
CA GLY A 91 -26.67 -20.44 18.23
C GLY A 91 -26.40 -20.31 16.72
N ARG A 92 -25.74 -19.25 16.26
CA ARG A 92 -25.24 -19.17 14.89
C ARG A 92 -24.04 -20.10 14.71
N SER A 93 -24.19 -21.12 13.85
CA SER A 93 -23.16 -22.10 13.54
C SER A 93 -23.00 -22.23 12.03
N MET A 94 -21.92 -21.66 11.48
CA MET A 94 -21.52 -21.85 10.07
C MET A 94 -20.55 -23.05 9.96
N GLY A 95 -20.87 -24.17 10.62
CA GLY A 95 -20.00 -25.35 10.75
C GLY A 95 -19.01 -25.30 11.93
N HIS A 96 -18.87 -24.13 12.58
CA HIS A 96 -18.18 -23.97 13.85
C HIS A 96 -18.97 -23.00 14.72
N ALA A 97 -19.36 -23.40 15.93
CA ALA A 97 -19.98 -22.52 16.90
C ALA A 97 -18.89 -21.72 17.60
N ALA A 98 -18.76 -20.43 17.26
CA ALA A 98 -17.85 -19.56 17.96
C ALA A 98 -18.28 -19.46 19.43
N VAL A 99 -17.35 -19.68 20.35
CA VAL A 99 -17.61 -19.48 21.79
C VAL A 99 -17.65 -17.97 22.04
N ASN A 100 -18.64 -17.50 22.80
CA ASN A 100 -18.73 -16.09 23.20
C ASN A 100 -17.58 -15.72 24.16
N GLN A 101 -16.42 -15.39 23.58
CA GLN A 101 -15.21 -15.04 24.33
C GLN A 101 -15.37 -13.71 25.06
N PHE A 102 -16.17 -12.79 24.55
CA PHE A 102 -16.43 -11.49 25.17
C PHE A 102 -17.19 -11.66 26.49
N SER A 103 -18.36 -12.29 26.48
CA SER A 103 -19.14 -12.53 27.69
C SER A 103 -18.44 -13.48 28.65
N ARG A 104 -17.64 -14.43 28.14
CA ARG A 104 -16.76 -15.27 28.97
C ARG A 104 -15.67 -14.43 29.64
N GLY A 105 -15.08 -13.47 28.92
CA GLY A 105 -14.08 -12.53 29.42
C GLY A 105 -14.65 -11.65 30.53
N CYS A 106 -15.83 -11.06 30.32
CA CYS A 106 -16.53 -10.26 31.34
C CYS A 106 -16.77 -11.07 32.63
N ARG A 107 -17.29 -12.30 32.50
CA ARG A 107 -17.48 -13.20 33.64
C ARG A 107 -16.17 -13.52 34.37
N GLN A 108 -15.08 -13.73 33.64
CA GLN A 108 -13.78 -13.98 34.25
C GLN A 108 -13.23 -12.76 34.97
N LEU A 109 -13.45 -11.56 34.44
CA LEU A 109 -13.07 -10.30 35.09
C LEU A 109 -13.84 -10.12 36.40
N GLU A 110 -15.15 -10.36 36.40
CA GLU A 110 -16.00 -10.33 37.60
C GLU A 110 -15.63 -11.42 38.62
N GLN A 111 -15.15 -12.57 38.17
CA GLN A 111 -14.71 -13.68 39.02
C GLN A 111 -13.33 -13.46 39.67
N GLY A 112 -12.82 -12.22 39.68
CA GLY A 112 -11.60 -11.86 40.39
C GLY A 112 -10.32 -11.89 39.55
N LYS A 113 -10.39 -12.10 38.22
CA LYS A 113 -9.20 -11.85 37.37
C LYS A 113 -8.80 -10.39 37.40
N LEU A 114 -9.76 -9.47 37.53
CA LEU A 114 -9.45 -8.05 37.65
C LEU A 114 -8.68 -7.78 38.95
N ASP A 115 -9.11 -8.36 40.06
CA ASP A 115 -8.42 -8.23 41.36
C ASP A 115 -7.05 -8.89 41.35
N ALA A 116 -6.91 -10.05 40.70
CA ALA A 116 -5.62 -10.71 40.50
C ALA A 116 -4.68 -9.88 39.62
N PHE A 117 -5.20 -9.23 38.58
CA PHE A 117 -4.43 -8.34 37.73
C PHE A 117 -3.96 -7.11 38.51
N ILE A 118 -4.87 -6.45 39.23
CA ILE A 118 -4.56 -5.29 40.09
C ILE A 118 -3.48 -5.69 41.08
N SER A 119 -3.69 -6.74 41.89
CA SER A 119 -2.72 -7.18 42.90
C SER A 119 -1.35 -7.53 42.31
N THR A 120 -1.30 -8.18 41.14
CA THR A 120 -0.05 -8.47 40.44
C THR A 120 0.65 -7.19 39.99
N THR A 121 -0.08 -6.25 39.38
CA THR A 121 0.49 -4.99 38.90
C THR A 121 0.95 -4.06 40.01
N THR A 122 0.19 -3.98 41.11
CA THR A 122 0.57 -3.16 42.27
C THR A 122 1.75 -3.77 43.01
N CYS A 123 1.77 -5.10 43.20
CA CYS A 123 2.91 -5.80 43.81
C CYS A 123 4.20 -5.65 42.98
N LEU A 124 4.09 -5.65 41.65
CA LEU A 124 5.23 -5.39 40.77
C LEU A 124 5.71 -3.93 40.90
N GLY A 125 4.78 -2.98 41.00
CA GLY A 125 5.08 -1.56 41.24
C GLY A 125 5.83 -1.35 42.56
N ASP A 126 5.38 -1.99 43.64
CA ASP A 126 6.03 -1.95 44.94
C ASP A 126 7.46 -2.55 44.87
N PHE A 127 7.65 -3.60 44.07
CA PHE A 127 8.98 -4.19 43.83
C PHE A 127 9.91 -3.24 43.06
N PHE A 128 9.38 -2.50 42.09
CA PHE A 128 10.14 -1.47 41.36
C PHE A 128 10.48 -0.28 42.25
N GLU A 129 9.59 0.16 43.15
CA GLU A 129 9.90 1.20 44.13
C GLU A 129 10.93 0.74 45.18
N GLU A 130 10.89 -0.50 45.65
CA GLU A 130 11.91 -1.07 46.55
C GLU A 130 13.30 -1.15 45.91
N ILE A 131 13.38 -1.49 44.62
CA ILE A 131 14.66 -1.49 43.88
C ILE A 131 15.18 -0.06 43.72
N ASN A 132 14.31 0.91 43.46
CA ASN A 132 14.71 2.31 43.25
C ASN A 132 15.10 3.02 44.56
N CYS A 133 14.52 2.63 45.70
CA CYS A 133 14.89 3.14 47.03
C CYS A 133 16.20 2.52 47.59
N LYS A 134 16.68 1.42 47.01
CA LYS A 134 17.94 0.75 47.38
C LYS A 134 19.13 1.13 46.49
N ALA A 135 18.94 1.97 45.47
CA ALA A 135 20.07 2.58 44.76
C ALA A 135 20.81 3.51 45.74
N PRO A 136 22.08 3.23 46.10
CA PRO A 136 22.81 4.11 46.99
C PRO A 136 23.00 5.45 46.28
N CYS A 137 22.59 6.53 46.93
CA CYS A 137 23.07 7.87 46.60
C CYS A 137 24.60 7.79 46.56
N GLY A 138 25.18 7.84 45.36
CA GLY A 138 26.63 7.88 45.19
C GLY A 138 27.18 9.09 45.96
N PRO A 139 28.34 8.97 46.62
CA PRO A 139 28.95 10.11 47.27
C PRO A 139 29.24 11.17 46.20
N GLY A 140 28.75 12.38 46.45
CA GLY A 140 29.11 13.56 45.68
C GLY A 140 30.60 13.82 45.83
N GLU A 141 31.27 13.94 44.69
CA GLU A 141 32.48 14.74 44.50
C GLU A 141 32.16 15.87 43.53
#